data_AF-A0A7R9LU37-F1
#
_entry.id   AF-A0A7R9LU37-F1
#
_cell.length_a   1.000
_cell.length_b   1.000
_cell.length_c   1.000
_cell.angle_alpha   90.00
_cell.angle_beta   90.00
_cell.angle_gamma   90.00
#
_symmetry.space_group_name_H-M   'P 1'
#
loop_
_entity.id
_entity.type
_entity.pdbx_description
1 polymer ?
#
loop_
_entity_poly.entity_id
_entity_poly.type
_entity_poly.pdbx_seq_one_letter_code
_entity_poly.pdbx_strand_id
1 'polypeptide(L)'
;MEAEFDDYDKHNKWQHIYQKIRYQSSDDNLTNKESRKSENKPFNRYKDVTPYDWSRIILRRSDNNYINASLIKVDSAQRQYILTQ
;
A
#
# COMPACT_ATOMS: atom_id res chain seq x y z
N MET A 1 -21.91 2.11 10.93
CA MET A 1 -20.95 0.99 10.89
C MET A 1 -21.69 -0.34 11.03
N GLU A 2 -22.36 -0.62 12.14
CA GLU A 2 -23.09 -1.89 12.31
C GLU A 2 -24.30 -2.05 11.37
N ALA A 3 -25.15 -1.03 11.25
CA ALA A 3 -26.27 -1.06 10.30
C ALA A 3 -25.83 -1.17 8.81
N GLU A 4 -24.66 -0.62 8.48
CA GLU A 4 -24.08 -0.71 7.13
C GLU A 4 -23.51 -2.11 6.86
N PHE A 5 -22.83 -2.69 7.85
CA PHE A 5 -22.37 -4.07 7.81
C PHE A 5 -23.54 -5.04 7.58
N ASP A 6 -24.62 -4.91 8.36
CA ASP A 6 -25.81 -5.75 8.24
C ASP A 6 -26.48 -5.62 6.86
N ASP A 7 -26.54 -4.41 6.31
CA ASP A 7 -27.06 -4.18 4.95
C ASP A 7 -26.18 -4.87 3.90
N TYR A 8 -24.85 -4.77 4.03
CA TYR A 8 -23.92 -5.38 3.09
C TYR A 8 -24.00 -6.90 3.12
N ASP A 9 -24.12 -7.47 4.31
CA ASP A 9 -24.19 -8.91 4.50
C ASP A 9 -25.51 -9.49 4.00
N LYS A 10 -26.65 -8.88 4.40
CA LYS A 10 -27.99 -9.32 3.97
C LYS A 10 -28.19 -9.29 2.46
N HIS A 11 -27.53 -8.35 1.79
CA HIS A 11 -27.68 -8.15 0.33
C HIS A 11 -26.47 -8.64 -0.48
N ASN A 12 -25.52 -9.37 0.13
CA ASN A 12 -24.31 -9.88 -0.52
C ASN A 12 -23.49 -8.80 -1.28
N LYS A 13 -23.42 -7.58 -0.73
CA LYS A 13 -22.79 -6.42 -1.39
C LYS A 13 -21.26 -6.39 -1.25
N TRP A 14 -20.67 -7.24 -0.39
CA TRP A 14 -19.24 -7.22 -0.08
C TRP A 14 -18.32 -7.16 -1.30
N GLN A 15 -18.56 -8.02 -2.30
CA GLN A 15 -17.74 -8.05 -3.50
C GLN A 15 -17.82 -6.71 -4.27
N HIS A 16 -19.02 -6.16 -4.42
CA HIS A 16 -19.21 -4.88 -5.10
C HIS A 16 -18.53 -3.73 -4.35
N ILE A 17 -18.67 -3.67 -3.02
CA ILE A 17 -18.04 -2.64 -2.18
C ILE A 17 -16.52 -2.73 -2.25
N TYR A 18 -15.97 -3.95 -2.17
CA TYR A 18 -14.52 -4.17 -2.32
C TYR A 18 -14.00 -3.70 -3.70
N GLN A 19 -14.69 -4.03 -4.79
CA GLN A 19 -14.29 -3.56 -6.13
C GLN A 19 -14.37 -2.04 -6.26
N LYS A 20 -15.37 -1.40 -5.65
CA LYS A 20 -15.48 0.06 -5.61
C LYS A 20 -14.27 0.68 -4.91
N ILE A 21 -13.88 0.16 -3.74
CA ILE A 21 -12.69 0.64 -3.00
C ILE A 21 -11.44 0.46 -3.87
N ARG A 22 -11.28 -0.69 -4.52
CA ARG A 22 -10.14 -0.96 -5.41
C ARG A 22 -10.04 0.07 -6.54
N TYR A 23 -11.16 0.37 -7.21
CA TYR A 23 -11.19 1.36 -8.28
C TYR A 23 -10.83 2.76 -7.78
N GLN A 24 -11.41 3.17 -6.66
CA GLN A 24 -11.17 4.49 -6.05
C GLN A 24 -9.75 4.66 -5.51
N SER A 25 -9.09 3.55 -5.13
CA SER A 25 -7.71 3.57 -4.61
C SER A 25 -6.65 3.64 -5.71
N SER A 26 -7.04 3.49 -6.99
CA SER A 26 -6.13 3.63 -8.11
C SER A 26 -5.85 5.11 -8.35
N ASP A 27 -4.61 5.53 -8.16
CA ASP A 27 -4.15 6.88 -8.49
C ASP A 27 -2.94 6.78 -9.43
N ASP A 28 -3.15 7.25 -10.66
CA ASP A 28 -2.17 7.21 -11.75
C ASP A 28 -0.94 8.10 -11.47
N ASN A 29 -1.04 9.02 -10.50
CA ASN A 29 0.08 9.88 -10.12
C ASN A 29 1.06 9.18 -9.17
N LEU A 30 0.71 8.01 -8.62
CA LEU A 30 1.57 7.29 -7.69
C LEU A 30 2.58 6.42 -8.44
N THR A 31 3.86 6.62 -8.14
CA THR A 31 4.97 5.91 -8.80
C THR A 31 5.66 4.92 -7.87
N ASN A 32 6.24 3.87 -8.44
CA ASN A 32 7.08 2.87 -7.76
C ASN A 32 8.37 2.60 -8.56
N LYS A 33 8.99 3.67 -9.07
CA LYS A 33 10.15 3.61 -9.98
C LYS A 33 11.36 2.97 -9.29
N GLU A 34 11.61 3.28 -8.03
CA GLU A 34 12.73 2.70 -7.27
C GLU A 34 12.59 1.19 -7.14
N SER A 35 11.38 0.72 -6.87
CA SER A 35 11.03 -0.70 -6.74
C SER A 35 11.22 -1.48 -8.04
N ARG A 36 11.09 -0.82 -9.20
CA ARG A 36 11.22 -1.44 -10.53
C ARG A 36 12.64 -1.51 -11.07
N LYS A 37 13.62 -0.86 -10.42
CA LYS A 37 15.03 -0.94 -10.82
C LYS A 37 15.51 -2.39 -10.80
N SER A 38 16.36 -2.77 -11.76
CA SER A 38 16.89 -4.12 -11.90
C SER A 38 17.60 -4.59 -10.63
N GLU A 39 18.39 -3.71 -10.01
CA GLU A 39 19.10 -3.94 -8.74
C GLU A 39 18.16 -4.21 -7.55
N ASN A 40 16.92 -3.69 -7.59
CA ASN A 40 15.95 -3.82 -6.52
C ASN A 40 14.97 -4.99 -6.69
N LYS A 41 14.95 -5.63 -7.88
CA LYS A 41 14.09 -6.80 -8.14
C LYS A 41 14.27 -7.92 -7.10
N PRO A 42 15.50 -8.30 -6.67
CA PRO A 42 15.68 -9.36 -5.67
C PRO A 42 15.14 -9.01 -4.28
N PHE A 43 14.92 -7.73 -3.98
CA PHE A 43 14.43 -7.27 -2.67
C PHE A 43 12.90 -7.22 -2.60
N ASN A 44 12.20 -7.55 -3.70
CA ASN A 44 10.75 -7.63 -3.76
C ASN A 44 10.29 -9.09 -3.76
N ARG A 45 9.49 -9.46 -2.76
CA ARG A 45 8.88 -10.81 -2.70
C ARG A 45 7.89 -11.04 -3.83
N TYR A 46 7.12 -10.02 -4.20
CA TYR A 46 6.13 -10.07 -5.27
C TYR A 46 6.30 -8.88 -6.22
N LYS A 47 6.05 -9.09 -7.52
CA LYS A 47 6.24 -8.06 -8.56
C LYS A 47 5.18 -6.95 -8.50
N ASP A 48 3.98 -7.31 -8.10
CA ASP A 48 2.78 -6.47 -8.03
C ASP A 48 2.56 -5.83 -6.65
N VAL A 49 3.36 -6.19 -5.66
CA VAL A 49 3.32 -5.62 -4.30
C VAL A 49 4.63 -4.90 -4.01
N THR A 50 4.65 -3.58 -4.23
CA THR A 50 5.84 -2.73 -4.06
C THR A 50 5.46 -1.38 -3.44
N PRO A 51 6.36 -0.72 -2.69
CA PRO A 51 6.07 0.56 -2.06
C PRO A 51 6.00 1.68 -3.11
N TYR A 52 5.24 2.73 -2.79
CA TYR A 52 5.28 3.97 -3.57
C TYR A 52 6.53 4.79 -3.25
N ASP A 53 7.06 5.50 -4.24
CA ASP A 53 8.32 6.24 -4.11
C ASP A 53 8.25 7.34 -3.04
N TRP A 54 7.10 7.99 -2.87
CA TRP A 54 6.89 9.09 -1.91
C TRP A 54 6.78 8.63 -0.44
N SER A 55 6.38 7.38 -0.20
CA SER A 55 6.18 6.83 1.15
C SER A 55 7.18 5.74 1.52
N ARG A 56 8.05 5.30 0.60
CA ARG A 56 9.02 4.24 0.88
C ARG A 56 9.95 4.62 2.03
N ILE A 57 10.35 3.61 2.80
CA ILE A 57 11.44 3.77 3.76
C ILE A 57 12.78 3.81 3.03
N ILE A 58 13.64 4.76 3.41
CA ILE A 58 14.99 4.93 2.86
C ILE A 58 16.00 4.46 3.91
N LEU A 59 16.73 3.38 3.61
CA LEU A 59 17.81 2.90 4.48
C LEU A 59 19.00 3.89 4.45
N ARG A 60 19.59 4.17 5.61
CA ARG A 60 20.70 5.13 5.75
C ARG A 60 22.08 4.52 5.96
N ARG A 61 22.15 3.21 6.21
CA ARG A 61 23.39 2.50 6.61
C ARG A 61 23.83 1.42 5.60
N SER A 62 23.36 1.55 4.36
CA SER A 62 23.60 0.58 3.29
C SER A 62 23.83 1.35 1.99
N ASP A 63 24.70 0.81 1.13
CA ASP A 63 24.94 1.37 -0.21
C ASP A 63 23.68 1.33 -1.07
N ASN A 64 22.85 0.29 -0.89
CA ASN A 64 21.49 0.26 -1.39
C ASN A 64 20.51 0.78 -0.33
N ASN A 65 19.80 1.86 -0.65
CA ASN A 65 18.84 2.50 0.24
C ASN A 65 17.42 1.92 0.16
N TYR A 66 17.20 0.89 -0.65
CA TYR A 66 15.90 0.31 -0.93
C TYR A 66 15.51 -0.80 0.05
N ILE A 67 14.26 -0.74 0.52
CA ILE A 67 13.53 -1.83 1.16
C ILE A 67 12.08 -1.75 0.72
N ASN A 68 11.41 -2.90 0.53
CA ASN A 68 9.97 -2.95 0.29
C ASN A 68 9.20 -2.67 1.58
N ALA A 69 9.14 -1.39 1.97
CA ALA A 69 8.41 -0.92 3.13
C ALA A 69 7.86 0.49 2.89
N SER A 70 6.65 0.76 3.38
CA SER A 70 5.95 2.04 3.25
C SER A 70 5.64 2.64 4.62
N LEU A 71 5.87 3.94 4.77
CA LEU A 71 5.42 4.72 5.91
C LEU A 71 3.97 5.17 5.72
N ILE A 72 3.08 4.72 6.61
CA ILE A 72 1.68 5.12 6.64
C ILE A 72 1.48 6.08 7.81
N LYS A 73 1.08 7.31 7.50
CA LYS A 73 0.73 8.33 8.50
C LYS A 73 -0.78 8.46 8.57
N VAL A 74 -1.34 8.31 9.76
CA VAL A 74 -2.77 8.50 10.03
C VAL A 74 -2.89 9.70 10.96
N ASP A 75 -2.95 10.89 10.36
CA ASP A 75 -2.87 12.17 11.07
C ASP A 75 -4.01 12.33 12.09
N SER A 76 -5.23 11.89 11.74
CA SER A 76 -6.40 11.91 12.62
C SER A 76 -6.22 11.06 13.88
N ALA A 77 -5.42 10.00 13.81
CA ALA A 77 -5.10 9.14 14.93
C ALA A 77 -3.79 9.52 15.63
N GLN A 78 -3.04 10.51 15.09
CA GLN A 78 -1.67 10.85 15.50
C GLN A 78 -0.75 9.64 15.55
N ARG A 79 -0.90 8.71 14.58
CA ARG A 79 -0.14 7.46 14.54
C ARG A 79 0.58 7.29 13.21
N GLN A 80 1.74 6.65 13.29
CA GLN A 80 2.56 6.30 12.15
C GLN A 80 2.90 4.82 12.22
N TYR A 81 2.85 4.15 11.07
CA TYR A 81 3.10 2.72 10.95
C TYR A 81 4.05 2.47 9.79
N ILE A 82 4.87 1.44 9.90
CA ILE A 82 5.63 0.90 8.77
C ILE A 82 5.00 -0.43 8.39
N LEU A 83 4.55 -0.55 7.14
CA LEU A 83 4.11 -1.82 6.55
C LEU A 83 5.24 -2.33 5.65
N THR A 84 5.60 -3.61 5.79
CA THR A 84 6.69 -4.27 5.05
C THR A 84 6.29 -5.72 4.70
N GLN A 85 6.95 -6.28 3.68
CA GLN A 85 6.76 -7.66 3.18
C GLN A 85 7.28 -8.78 4.10
#